data_AF-A0A1F5SEF7-F1
#
_entry.id   AF-A0A1F5SEF7-F1
#
_cell.length_a   1.000
_cell.length_b   1.000
_cell.length_c   1.000
_cell.angle_alpha   90.00
_cell.angle_beta   90.00
_cell.angle_gamma   90.00
#
_symmetry.space_group_name_H-M   'P 1'
#
loop_
_entity.id
_entity.type
_entity.pdbx_description
1 polymer ?
#
loop_
_entity_poly.entity_id
_entity_poly.type
_entity_poly.pdbx_seq_one_letter_code
_entity_poly.pdbx_strand_id
1 'polypeptide(L)'
;MLDNTSNTKGKNSPVINGQAEKNHFGDNVFNYPKNKSIQIKTITELIILIGEKANNQVREDSEKDLVIKLDDRFLKYREDLKNRYSELLDVYSQSYTEAIKYIENIEIISDKIALFLREKSRECLSANGGNPLLGLKELVKYFADELDKNLCDCDQCYDHVAVEFYLFKELINCNIFPNPIDNSNENR
;
A
#
# COMPACT_ATOMS: atom_id res chain seq x y z
N MET A 1 42.38 -28.67 -60.73
CA MET A 1 42.39 -27.20 -60.85
C MET A 1 41.91 -26.62 -59.52
N LEU A 2 42.58 -25.58 -59.06
CA LEU A 2 42.49 -24.95 -57.74
C LEU A 2 41.28 -24.01 -57.57
N ASP A 3 40.98 -23.75 -56.29
CA ASP A 3 40.44 -22.53 -55.64
C ASP A 3 38.93 -22.35 -55.30
N ASN A 4 38.68 -22.32 -53.97
CA ASN A 4 38.08 -21.26 -53.11
C ASN A 4 36.74 -20.60 -53.55
N THR A 5 35.71 -20.28 -52.73
CA THR A 5 35.62 -19.81 -51.33
C THR A 5 34.13 -19.64 -50.89
N SER A 6 33.87 -19.68 -49.57
CA SER A 6 32.91 -18.85 -48.77
C SER A 6 31.37 -19.08 -48.70
N ASN A 7 30.95 -19.66 -47.57
CA ASN A 7 29.94 -19.24 -46.56
C ASN A 7 28.84 -18.17 -46.90
N THR A 8 27.55 -18.48 -46.66
CA THR A 8 26.68 -17.87 -45.60
C THR A 8 25.16 -18.14 -45.73
N LYS A 9 24.57 -18.48 -44.58
CA LYS A 9 23.26 -18.06 -43.99
C LYS A 9 21.89 -18.39 -44.64
N GLY A 10 21.07 -19.08 -43.84
CA GLY A 10 19.83 -18.49 -43.30
C GLY A 10 18.51 -18.94 -43.94
N LYS A 11 17.87 -19.96 -43.39
CA LYS A 11 16.44 -20.24 -43.62
C LYS A 11 15.61 -19.52 -42.56
N ASN A 12 14.88 -18.48 -42.98
CA ASN A 12 13.80 -17.87 -42.21
C ASN A 12 12.47 -18.57 -42.53
N SER A 13 11.70 -18.87 -41.49
CA SER A 13 10.23 -18.82 -41.52
C SER A 13 9.69 -18.64 -40.11
N PRO A 14 8.50 -18.02 -39.97
CA PRO A 14 8.19 -17.09 -38.89
C PRO A 14 7.32 -17.71 -37.80
N VAL A 15 7.43 -17.18 -36.58
CA VAL A 15 6.40 -17.35 -35.55
C VAL A 15 6.00 -15.96 -35.05
N ILE A 16 4.72 -15.69 -35.18
CA ILE A 16 4.02 -14.48 -34.71
C ILE A 16 3.43 -14.81 -33.33
N ASN A 17 3.32 -13.80 -32.48
CA ASN A 17 2.54 -13.65 -31.23
C ASN A 17 3.50 -13.18 -30.11
N GLY A 18 3.28 -12.09 -29.40
CA GLY A 18 2.20 -11.13 -29.34
C GLY A 18 2.41 -10.24 -28.12
N GLN A 19 1.68 -9.12 -28.10
CA GLN A 19 1.25 -8.37 -26.92
C GLN A 19 2.27 -7.44 -26.22
N ALA A 20 1.98 -6.15 -26.41
CA ALA A 20 2.20 -5.00 -25.55
C ALA A 20 3.00 -5.24 -24.25
N GLU A 21 4.18 -4.63 -24.22
CA GLU A 21 4.94 -4.34 -23.01
C GLU A 21 4.04 -3.51 -22.06
N LYS A 22 3.41 -4.19 -21.11
CA LYS A 22 2.96 -3.54 -19.88
C LYS A 22 4.22 -3.25 -19.09
N ASN A 23 4.55 -1.98 -18.92
CA ASN A 23 5.60 -1.55 -18.00
C ASN A 23 5.21 -1.98 -16.58
N HIS A 24 5.67 -3.16 -16.17
CA HIS A 24 5.58 -3.68 -14.82
C HIS A 24 6.66 -2.95 -14.01
N PHE A 25 6.26 -2.22 -12.98
CA PHE A 25 7.19 -1.51 -12.09
C PHE A 25 8.13 -2.46 -11.31
N GLY A 26 7.95 -3.78 -11.42
CA GLY A 26 8.57 -4.78 -10.56
C GLY A 26 10.02 -5.19 -10.88
N ASP A 27 10.52 -5.00 -12.10
CA ASP A 27 11.69 -5.82 -12.51
C ASP A 27 13.07 -5.22 -12.25
N ASN A 28 13.22 -3.96 -11.79
CA ASN A 28 14.56 -3.35 -11.67
C ASN A 28 14.81 -2.42 -10.46
N VAL A 29 14.03 -2.49 -9.38
CA VAL A 29 14.12 -1.47 -8.30
C VAL A 29 14.58 -1.98 -6.93
N PHE A 30 14.77 -3.29 -6.69
CA PHE A 30 14.93 -3.75 -5.30
C PHE A 30 16.11 -4.69 -5.04
N ASN A 31 17.05 -4.22 -4.21
CA ASN A 31 18.07 -5.04 -3.55
C ASN A 31 17.47 -5.68 -2.28
N TYR A 32 16.76 -6.80 -2.45
CA TYR A 32 16.04 -7.49 -1.37
C TYR A 32 16.92 -8.58 -0.71
N PRO A 33 17.38 -8.42 0.54
CA PRO A 33 18.16 -9.46 1.23
C PRO A 33 17.27 -10.61 1.70
N LYS A 34 17.64 -11.85 1.37
CA LYS A 34 16.86 -13.10 1.55
C LYS A 34 16.47 -13.48 3.00
N ASN A 35 16.96 -12.81 4.05
CA ASN A 35 16.74 -13.16 5.46
C ASN A 35 16.18 -11.98 6.27
N LYS A 36 14.90 -11.63 6.06
CA LYS A 36 14.20 -10.60 6.86
C LYS A 36 13.00 -11.19 7.58
N SER A 37 12.58 -10.53 8.66
CA SER A 37 11.41 -10.96 9.42
C SER A 37 10.14 -10.82 8.58
N ILE A 38 9.16 -11.68 8.85
CA ILE A 38 7.86 -11.68 8.19
C ILE A 38 7.16 -10.32 8.29
N GLN A 39 7.37 -9.57 9.37
CA GLN A 39 6.80 -8.22 9.57
C GLN A 39 7.35 -7.21 8.58
N ILE A 40 8.67 -7.15 8.42
CA ILE A 40 9.33 -6.23 7.48
C ILE A 40 8.82 -6.51 6.07
N LYS A 41 8.83 -7.78 5.70
CA LYS A 41 8.33 -8.23 4.40
C LYS A 41 6.87 -7.81 4.19
N THR A 42 6.00 -8.11 5.15
CA THR A 42 4.57 -7.80 5.04
C THR A 42 4.34 -6.31 4.83
N ILE A 43 5.02 -5.44 5.60
CA ILE A 43 4.87 -3.99 5.47
C ILE A 43 5.40 -3.51 4.13
N THR A 44 6.55 -4.02 3.66
CA THR A 44 7.10 -3.67 2.35
C THR A 44 6.15 -4.05 1.21
N GLU A 45 5.69 -5.30 1.18
CA GLU A 45 4.76 -5.79 0.14
C GLU A 45 3.42 -5.03 0.17
N LEU A 46 2.91 -4.72 1.36
CA LEU A 46 1.69 -3.93 1.51
C LEU A 46 1.83 -2.54 0.90
N ILE A 47 2.94 -1.84 1.16
CA ILE A 47 3.15 -0.50 0.62
C ILE A 47 3.29 -0.53 -0.90
N ILE A 48 3.98 -1.53 -1.45
CA ILE A 48 4.11 -1.74 -2.90
C ILE A 48 2.72 -1.96 -3.51
N LEU A 49 1.95 -2.89 -2.95
CA LEU A 49 0.60 -3.21 -3.41
C LEU A 49 -0.31 -1.98 -3.41
N ILE A 50 -0.26 -1.16 -2.36
CA ILE A 50 -1.04 0.08 -2.30
C ILE A 50 -0.55 1.07 -3.35
N GLY A 51 0.77 1.25 -3.48
CA GLY A 51 1.38 2.16 -4.45
C GLY A 51 1.01 1.83 -5.89
N GLU A 52 0.96 0.54 -6.24
CA GLU A 52 0.52 0.08 -7.57
C GLU A 52 -0.94 0.42 -7.83
N LYS A 53 -1.83 0.16 -6.86
CA LYS A 53 -3.26 0.48 -6.95
C LYS A 53 -3.53 1.99 -7.01
N ALA A 54 -2.68 2.79 -6.37
CA ALA A 54 -2.84 4.23 -6.26
C ALA A 54 -2.52 5.01 -7.55
N ASN A 55 -1.92 4.39 -8.56
CA ASN A 55 -1.47 5.07 -9.78
C ASN A 55 -2.57 5.75 -10.62
N ASN A 56 -3.85 5.50 -10.33
CA ASN A 56 -5.00 6.04 -11.07
C ASN A 56 -5.83 7.07 -10.28
N GLN A 57 -5.36 7.51 -9.11
CA GLN A 57 -6.11 8.38 -8.20
C GLN A 57 -5.96 9.87 -8.57
N VAL A 58 -7.06 10.62 -8.46
CA VAL A 58 -7.07 12.09 -8.57
C VAL A 58 -6.88 12.69 -7.18
N ARG A 59 -6.16 13.82 -7.10
CA ARG A 59 -5.92 14.51 -5.83
C ARG A 59 -7.23 15.01 -5.23
N GLU A 60 -7.43 14.70 -3.95
CA GLU A 60 -8.52 15.20 -3.13
C GLU A 60 -7.92 15.88 -1.89
N ASP A 61 -8.38 17.11 -1.62
CA ASP A 61 -8.00 17.80 -0.41
C ASP A 61 -8.76 17.22 0.79
N SER A 62 -8.11 17.21 1.95
CA SER A 62 -8.71 16.75 3.19
C SER A 62 -8.03 17.44 4.37
N GLU A 63 -8.79 17.75 5.42
CA GLU A 63 -8.23 18.28 6.66
C GLU A 63 -7.37 17.21 7.36
N LYS A 64 -6.12 17.56 7.67
CA LYS A 64 -5.10 16.67 8.26
C LYS A 64 -4.90 16.99 9.75
N ASP A 65 -6.01 17.10 10.47
CA ASP A 65 -5.99 17.36 11.91
C ASP A 65 -6.36 16.10 12.71
N LEU A 66 -5.35 15.56 13.40
CA LEU A 66 -5.51 14.38 14.25
C LEU A 66 -6.35 14.66 15.50
N VAL A 67 -6.30 15.89 16.03
CA VAL A 67 -7.10 16.32 17.19
C VAL A 67 -8.57 16.34 16.78
N ILE A 68 -8.92 17.01 15.68
CA ILE A 68 -10.30 16.98 15.17
C ILE A 68 -10.76 15.54 14.92
N LYS A 69 -9.87 14.69 14.39
CA LYS A 69 -10.21 13.29 14.10
C LYS A 69 -10.52 12.50 15.37
N LEU A 70 -9.63 12.53 16.36
CA LEU A 70 -9.71 11.65 17.53
C LEU A 70 -10.52 12.27 18.68
N ASP A 71 -10.40 13.57 18.90
CA ASP A 71 -10.97 14.25 20.05
C ASP A 71 -12.35 14.85 19.76
N ASP A 72 -12.72 15.03 18.49
CA ASP A 72 -14.07 15.43 18.08
C ASP A 72 -14.82 14.29 17.37
N ARG A 73 -14.38 13.90 16.17
CA ARG A 73 -15.13 12.99 15.29
C ARG A 73 -15.22 11.56 15.84
N PHE A 74 -14.13 11.03 16.35
CA PHE A 74 -14.05 9.67 16.89
C PHE A 74 -13.88 9.65 18.41
N LEU A 75 -14.33 10.70 19.10
CA LEU A 75 -14.24 10.85 20.56
C LEU A 75 -14.65 9.58 21.32
N LYS A 76 -15.74 8.94 20.91
CA LYS A 76 -16.25 7.70 21.52
C LYS A 76 -15.27 6.52 21.44
N TYR A 77 -14.46 6.44 20.38
CA TYR A 77 -13.57 5.32 20.08
C TYR A 77 -12.10 5.64 20.35
N ARG A 78 -11.81 6.86 20.82
CA ARG A 78 -10.45 7.38 20.95
C ARG A 78 -9.56 6.50 21.80
N GLU A 79 -10.03 6.09 22.98
CA GLU A 79 -9.23 5.28 23.89
C GLU A 79 -8.94 3.89 23.30
N ASP A 80 -9.93 3.25 22.67
CA ASP A 80 -9.74 1.96 22.00
C ASP A 80 -8.70 2.06 20.87
N LEU A 81 -8.76 3.11 20.05
CA LEU A 81 -7.80 3.36 18.98
C LEU A 81 -6.39 3.63 19.52
N LYS A 82 -6.27 4.45 20.57
CA LYS A 82 -4.97 4.77 21.20
C LYS A 82 -4.34 3.55 21.84
N ASN A 83 -5.12 2.78 22.61
CA ASN A 83 -4.66 1.58 23.28
C ASN A 83 -4.18 0.55 22.25
N ARG A 84 -4.99 0.29 21.23
CA ARG A 84 -4.63 -0.67 20.18
C ARG A 84 -3.36 -0.26 19.45
N TYR A 85 -3.22 1.01 19.08
CA TYR A 85 -1.99 1.50 18.46
C TYR A 85 -0.77 1.37 19.38
N SER A 86 -0.93 1.67 20.68
CA SER A 86 0.14 1.55 21.67
C SER A 86 0.64 0.12 21.82
N GLU A 87 -0.27 -0.87 21.86
CA GLU A 87 0.09 -2.30 21.91
C GLU A 87 0.93 -2.74 20.71
N LEU A 88 0.61 -2.22 19.53
CA LEU A 88 1.30 -2.58 18.29
C LEU A 88 2.63 -1.85 18.13
N LEU A 89 2.76 -0.65 18.70
CA LEU A 89 3.94 0.20 18.54
C LEU A 89 5.22 -0.48 19.01
N ASP A 90 5.17 -1.13 20.18
CA ASP A 90 6.34 -1.79 20.78
C ASP A 90 6.83 -2.98 19.94
N VAL A 91 5.93 -3.64 19.22
CA VAL A 91 6.21 -4.85 18.46
C VAL A 91 6.65 -4.55 17.02
N TYR A 92 6.00 -3.58 16.37
CA TYR A 92 6.13 -3.39 14.91
C TYR A 92 6.88 -2.13 14.50
N SER A 93 7.18 -1.20 15.40
CA SER A 93 7.86 0.07 15.08
C SER A 93 9.22 -0.12 14.40
N GLN A 94 10.04 -1.05 14.88
CA GLN A 94 11.34 -1.35 14.28
C GLN A 94 11.17 -1.97 12.89
N SER A 95 10.24 -2.91 12.75
CA SER A 95 9.95 -3.57 11.46
C SER A 95 9.46 -2.58 10.41
N TYR A 96 8.59 -1.64 10.80
CA TYR A 96 8.15 -0.55 9.92
C TYR A 96 9.31 0.35 9.50
N THR A 97 10.11 0.81 10.45
CA THR A 97 11.26 1.70 10.16
C THR A 97 12.23 1.05 9.18
N GLU A 98 12.45 -0.26 9.32
CA GLU A 98 13.30 -1.02 8.41
C GLU A 98 12.63 -1.26 7.05
N ALA A 99 11.33 -1.55 7.00
CA ALA A 99 10.58 -1.77 5.77
C ALA A 99 10.61 -0.54 4.84
N ILE A 100 10.45 0.67 5.39
CA ILE A 100 10.46 1.92 4.61
C ILE A 100 11.79 2.13 3.88
N LYS A 101 12.93 1.71 4.46
CA LYS A 101 14.24 1.87 3.83
C LYS A 101 14.41 1.09 2.53
N TYR A 102 13.60 0.05 2.33
CA TYR A 102 13.63 -0.77 1.12
C TYR A 102 12.80 -0.20 -0.03
N ILE A 103 12.06 0.87 0.21
CA ILE A 103 11.15 1.43 -0.77
C ILE A 103 11.79 2.67 -1.37
N GLU A 104 12.35 2.51 -2.56
CA GLU A 104 12.89 3.62 -3.33
C GLU A 104 11.78 4.62 -3.65
N ASN A 105 12.12 5.92 -3.59
CA ASN A 105 11.19 7.01 -3.91
C ASN A 105 9.89 7.00 -3.07
N ILE A 106 9.94 6.49 -1.83
CA ILE A 106 8.79 6.46 -0.91
C ILE A 106 8.09 7.81 -0.80
N GLU A 107 8.85 8.92 -0.80
CA GLU A 107 8.32 10.28 -0.77
C GLU A 107 7.41 10.58 -1.96
N ILE A 108 7.78 10.14 -3.16
CA ILE A 108 7.02 10.38 -4.41
C ILE A 108 5.73 9.56 -4.43
N ILE A 109 5.78 8.31 -3.94
CA ILE A 109 4.60 7.43 -3.94
C ILE A 109 3.69 7.67 -2.73
N SER A 110 4.18 8.33 -1.68
CA SER A 110 3.43 8.55 -0.43
C SER A 110 2.14 9.32 -0.62
N ASP A 111 2.12 10.35 -1.48
CA ASP A 111 0.90 11.10 -1.78
C ASP A 111 -0.15 10.26 -2.49
N LYS A 112 0.27 9.39 -3.41
CA LYS A 112 -0.63 8.48 -4.12
C LYS A 112 -1.21 7.45 -3.16
N ILE A 113 -0.35 6.84 -2.33
CA ILE A 113 -0.75 5.91 -1.27
C ILE A 113 -1.79 6.56 -0.37
N ALA A 114 -1.55 7.80 0.07
CA ALA A 114 -2.46 8.55 0.90
C ALA A 114 -3.84 8.74 0.26
N LEU A 115 -3.90 9.09 -1.04
CA LEU A 115 -5.17 9.24 -1.76
C LEU A 115 -5.96 7.93 -1.81
N PHE A 116 -5.30 6.84 -2.20
CA PHE A 116 -5.94 5.53 -2.26
C PHE A 116 -6.46 5.08 -0.89
N LEU A 117 -5.65 5.25 0.16
CA LEU A 117 -6.05 4.91 1.52
C LEU A 117 -7.24 5.74 2.00
N ARG A 118 -7.29 7.04 1.66
CA ARG A 118 -8.42 7.91 2.02
C ARG A 118 -9.71 7.43 1.37
N GLU A 119 -9.70 7.14 0.08
CA GLU A 119 -10.88 6.63 -0.62
C GLU A 119 -11.33 5.29 -0.06
N LYS A 120 -10.42 4.32 -0.03
CA LYS A 120 -10.74 2.96 0.42
C LYS A 120 -11.22 2.92 1.87
N SER A 121 -10.58 3.71 2.74
CA SER A 121 -10.99 3.79 4.14
C SER A 121 -12.36 4.46 4.32
N ARG A 122 -12.74 5.46 3.50
CA ARG A 122 -14.09 6.03 3.55
C ARG A 122 -15.16 5.02 3.19
N GLU A 123 -14.90 4.17 2.19
CA GLU A 123 -15.82 3.08 1.84
C GLU A 123 -16.05 2.17 3.03
N CYS A 124 -14.97 1.65 3.64
CA CYS A 124 -15.06 0.77 4.80
C CYS A 124 -15.73 1.45 6.00
N LEU A 125 -15.44 2.74 6.25
CA LEU A 125 -16.08 3.49 7.34
C LEU A 125 -17.59 3.65 7.11
N SER A 126 -17.99 3.98 5.88
CA SER A 126 -19.39 4.17 5.50
C SER A 126 -20.16 2.86 5.60
N ALA A 127 -19.58 1.76 5.11
CA ALA A 127 -20.16 0.43 5.18
C ALA A 127 -20.40 -0.03 6.64
N ASN A 128 -19.58 0.46 7.58
CA ASN A 128 -19.68 0.14 9.01
C ASN A 128 -20.37 1.24 9.84
N GLY A 129 -21.21 2.07 9.21
CA GLY A 129 -22.03 3.06 9.92
C GLY A 129 -21.23 4.11 10.68
N GLY A 130 -20.03 4.46 10.19
CA GLY A 130 -19.17 5.46 10.82
C GLY A 130 -18.37 4.94 12.04
N ASN A 131 -18.37 3.63 12.31
CA ASN A 131 -17.56 3.05 13.37
C ASN A 131 -16.11 2.84 12.89
N PRO A 132 -15.11 3.59 13.41
CA PRO A 132 -13.73 3.49 12.95
C PRO A 132 -13.06 2.17 13.32
N LEU A 133 -13.48 1.50 14.39
CA LEU A 133 -12.92 0.20 14.79
C LEU A 133 -13.34 -0.89 13.79
N LEU A 134 -14.63 -0.91 13.43
CA LEU A 134 -15.15 -1.86 12.45
C LEU A 134 -14.65 -1.55 11.04
N GLY A 135 -14.65 -0.25 10.66
CA GLY A 135 -14.10 0.18 9.38
C GLY A 135 -12.63 -0.17 9.23
N LEU A 136 -11.82 -0.05 10.30
CA LEU A 136 -10.41 -0.39 10.25
C LEU A 136 -10.23 -1.91 10.13
N LYS A 137 -11.01 -2.70 10.88
CA LYS A 137 -11.00 -4.16 10.75
C LYS A 137 -11.34 -4.62 9.33
N GLU A 138 -12.32 -3.99 8.69
CA GLU A 138 -12.67 -4.28 7.30
C GLU A 138 -11.54 -3.90 6.34
N LEU A 139 -10.90 -2.75 6.55
CA LEU A 139 -9.78 -2.30 5.74
C LEU A 139 -8.56 -3.22 5.88
N VAL A 140 -8.26 -3.69 7.09
CA VAL A 140 -7.23 -4.71 7.35
C VAL A 140 -7.53 -5.97 6.56
N LYS A 141 -8.77 -6.48 6.66
CA LYS A 141 -9.21 -7.66 5.93
C LYS A 141 -9.06 -7.48 4.42
N TYR A 142 -9.47 -6.32 3.89
CA TYR A 142 -9.33 -6.03 2.46
C TYR A 142 -7.87 -6.15 2.00
N PHE A 143 -6.92 -5.55 2.73
CA PHE A 143 -5.51 -5.64 2.34
C PHE A 143 -4.89 -7.00 2.57
N ALA A 144 -5.32 -7.73 3.61
CA ALA A 144 -4.93 -9.12 3.82
C ALA A 144 -5.38 -9.99 2.63
N ASP A 145 -6.65 -9.88 2.22
CA ASP A 145 -7.20 -10.58 1.06
C ASP A 145 -6.48 -10.20 -0.25
N GLU A 146 -6.05 -8.94 -0.39
CA GLU A 146 -5.27 -8.51 -1.56
C GLU A 146 -3.82 -9.03 -1.53
N LEU A 147 -3.17 -9.10 -0.37
CA LEU A 147 -1.87 -9.74 -0.22
C LEU A 147 -1.96 -11.23 -0.54
N ASP A 148 -2.99 -11.93 -0.06
CA ASP A 148 -3.23 -13.34 -0.40
C ASP A 148 -3.34 -13.58 -1.90
N LYS A 149 -4.04 -12.69 -2.62
CA LYS A 149 -4.19 -12.81 -4.09
C LYS A 149 -2.88 -12.55 -4.83
N ASN A 150 -2.09 -11.58 -4.40
CA ASN A 150 -0.86 -11.20 -5.09
C ASN A 150 0.33 -12.09 -4.74
N LEU A 151 0.31 -12.73 -3.56
CA LEU A 151 1.37 -13.60 -3.06
C LEU A 151 1.02 -15.10 -3.16
N CYS A 152 -0.10 -15.46 -3.80
CA CYS A 152 -0.70 -16.80 -3.79
C CYS A 152 0.23 -17.92 -4.32
N ASP A 153 1.21 -17.60 -5.17
CA ASP A 153 2.18 -18.56 -5.71
C ASP A 153 3.40 -18.76 -4.78
N CYS A 154 3.41 -18.13 -3.62
CA CYS A 154 4.48 -18.17 -2.64
C CYS A 154 4.01 -18.98 -1.42
N ASP A 155 4.83 -19.88 -0.88
CA ASP A 155 4.65 -20.44 0.48
C ASP A 155 4.80 -19.38 1.60
N GLN A 156 4.60 -18.10 1.28
CA GLN A 156 4.92 -16.96 2.13
C GLN A 156 3.70 -16.57 2.94
N CYS A 157 3.73 -16.99 4.20
CA CYS A 157 2.91 -16.38 5.23
C CYS A 157 3.26 -14.88 5.32
N TYR A 158 2.25 -14.02 5.47
CA TYR A 158 2.41 -12.64 5.91
C TYR A 158 1.88 -12.47 7.33
N ASP A 159 2.30 -11.41 8.00
CA ASP A 159 1.87 -11.07 9.36
C ASP A 159 0.67 -10.14 9.30
N HIS A 160 -0.53 -10.68 9.51
CA HIS A 160 -1.78 -9.90 9.49
C HIS A 160 -1.77 -8.72 10.47
N VAL A 161 -1.07 -8.84 11.61
CA VAL A 161 -1.01 -7.78 12.61
C VAL A 161 -0.03 -6.67 12.16
N ALA A 162 0.95 -6.99 11.33
CA ALA A 162 1.79 -5.98 10.67
C ALA A 162 1.00 -5.11 9.67
N VAL A 163 0.01 -5.68 8.98
CA VAL A 163 -0.95 -4.93 8.14
C VAL A 163 -1.73 -3.94 8.99
N GLU A 164 -2.29 -4.42 10.11
CA GLU A 164 -3.02 -3.58 11.06
C GLU A 164 -2.16 -2.42 11.59
N PHE A 165 -0.91 -2.70 11.99
CA PHE A 165 0.00 -1.66 12.46
C PHE A 165 0.27 -0.58 11.40
N TYR A 166 0.55 -0.98 10.16
CA TYR A 166 0.75 -0.03 9.07
C TYR A 166 -0.47 0.88 8.87
N LEU A 167 -1.67 0.31 8.87
CA LEU A 167 -2.89 1.10 8.73
C LEU A 167 -3.10 2.03 9.94
N PHE A 168 -2.78 1.62 11.16
CA PHE A 168 -2.81 2.55 12.29
C PHE A 168 -1.82 3.72 12.11
N LYS A 169 -0.61 3.50 11.59
CA LYS A 169 0.32 4.59 11.26
C LYS A 169 -0.33 5.58 10.28
N GLU A 170 -1.00 5.07 9.26
CA GLU A 170 -1.70 5.90 8.28
C GLU A 170 -2.96 6.58 8.83
N LEU A 171 -3.61 6.02 9.84
CA LEU A 171 -4.68 6.68 10.59
C LEU A 171 -4.15 7.89 11.36
N ILE A 172 -3.02 7.74 12.06
CA ILE A 172 -2.33 8.83 12.77
C ILE A 172 -1.84 9.91 11.79
N ASN A 173 -1.34 9.51 10.62
CA ASN A 173 -0.97 10.42 9.52
C ASN A 173 -2.18 11.06 8.81
N CYS A 174 -3.40 10.76 9.27
CA CYS A 174 -4.66 11.20 8.69
C CYS A 174 -4.94 10.77 7.24
N ASN A 175 -4.26 9.73 6.75
CA ASN A 175 -4.50 9.12 5.45
C ASN A 175 -5.60 8.04 5.49
N ILE A 176 -6.00 7.59 6.67
CA ILE A 176 -7.17 6.71 6.87
C ILE A 176 -8.28 7.47 7.59
N PHE A 177 -9.52 7.36 7.09
CA PHE A 177 -10.68 8.11 7.57
C PHE A 177 -10.42 9.61 7.61
N PRO A 178 -10.12 10.28 6.47
CA PRO A 178 -9.86 11.71 6.44
C PRO A 178 -11.05 12.49 7.03
N ASN A 179 -10.76 13.63 7.67
CA ASN A 179 -11.82 14.52 8.13
C ASN A 179 -12.51 15.16 6.92
N PRO A 180 -13.84 15.35 6.95
CA PRO A 180 -14.54 16.08 5.90
C PRO A 180 -14.03 17.53 5.88
N ILE A 181 -13.90 18.12 4.68
CA ILE A 181 -13.66 19.57 4.55
C ILE A 181 -14.96 20.28 4.88
N ASP A 182 -14.91 21.18 5.85
CA ASP A 182 -16.03 22.08 6.13
C ASP A 182 -16.06 23.23 5.11
N ASN A 183 -16.80 23.05 4.02
CA ASN A 183 -17.01 24.08 3.00
C ASN A 183 -17.98 25.19 3.44
N SER A 184 -18.41 25.25 4.71
CA SER A 184 -19.34 26.27 5.19
C SER A 184 -18.75 27.69 5.27
N ASN A 185 -17.43 27.84 5.05
CA ASN A 185 -16.75 29.14 5.05
C ASN A 185 -16.59 29.81 3.68
N GLU A 186 -17.05 29.20 2.57
CA GLU A 186 -16.96 29.84 1.23
C GLU A 186 -18.07 30.88 0.94
N ASN A 187 -19.01 31.10 1.87
CA ASN A 187 -20.14 32.04 1.70
C ASN A 187 -20.19 33.15 2.78
N ARG A 188 -19.06 33.65 3.28
CA ARG A 188 -19.01 34.84 4.16
C ARG A 188 -18.13 35.95 3.62
#